data_AF-A0A8J5FVZ3-F1
#
_entry.id   AF-A0A8J5FVZ3-F1
#
_cell.length_a   1.000
_cell.length_b   1.000
_cell.length_c   1.000
_cell.angle_alpha   90.00
_cell.angle_beta   90.00
_cell.angle_gamma   90.00
#
_symmetry.space_group_name_H-M   'P 1'
#
loop_
_entity.id
_entity.type
_entity.pdbx_description
1 polymer ?
#
loop_
_entity_poly.entity_id
_entity_poly.type
_entity_poly.pdbx_seq_one_letter_code
_entity_poly.pdbx_strand_id
1 'polypeptide(L)'
;MENGHSHGHGHGDSRRPTLLIILVSSTAVLLFITINLCLISVPFQIKNLAISSRTGVVDLTKTTARALSPAIDGATMASDTGFRVRRQEKKKMGGDGGAGRVEGELAMARAAIRRSVTSARNASSSGLLSVPGEDVPFYAAVYRNPAAFLRSYEEMEKRLKVYVYEEGEPPLVHDGPCKNIYTTEGRFISEMEYSGMRTRNPTRAHAFFLAFSVTNMVHFLYRPANSDRTKIWRFVTDYVSSVASKHPFWNRSAGADHFMLSCHDWGPSASMANRKLYENSIRALCNANTSEGFNPRKDVSVPEINLYDGTIPAELQQPAAPGLFARPYLAFFAGGRHGAIRQELLRLWKGRDPEMPVFEYLPGGRGGKDYSNYLLQSRFCLCPSGYEVASPRVVEALYAECVPVIVSESYFLPFSDVLRWEEFSVAVLVEELPRLKDILEAVPPSKLMRMREGVKAVRRHFVFNSPAKRFDVFHMILHSVWLRRLNVKIL
;
A
#
# COMPACT_ATOMS: atom_id res chain seq x y z
N MET A 1 12.98 -62.39 -32.60
CA MET A 1 13.79 -63.02 -33.66
C MET A 1 14.39 -61.88 -34.45
N GLU A 2 15.69 -61.65 -34.57
CA GLU A 2 16.93 -62.24 -34.07
C GLU A 2 18.04 -61.46 -34.82
N ASN A 3 19.19 -61.20 -34.16
CA ASN A 3 20.57 -61.09 -34.72
C ASN A 3 20.84 -60.17 -35.95
N GLY A 4 21.91 -59.39 -36.07
CA GLY A 4 23.23 -59.43 -35.43
C GLY A 4 24.34 -59.59 -36.49
N HIS A 5 25.32 -58.65 -36.49
CA HIS A 5 26.75 -58.79 -36.87
C HIS A 5 27.14 -58.87 -38.38
N SER A 6 27.88 -57.88 -38.93
CA SER A 6 29.37 -57.75 -39.11
C SER A 6 29.94 -58.58 -40.28
N HIS A 7 30.91 -58.24 -41.14
CA HIS A 7 32.03 -57.27 -41.17
C HIS A 7 32.66 -57.28 -42.60
N GLY A 8 33.45 -56.24 -42.98
CA GLY A 8 34.34 -56.30 -44.16
C GLY A 8 35.11 -54.98 -44.46
N HIS A 9 36.43 -54.97 -44.27
CA HIS A 9 37.42 -53.89 -44.48
C HIS A 9 37.53 -53.34 -45.93
N GLY A 10 38.12 -52.17 -46.23
CA GLY A 10 38.91 -51.21 -45.43
C GLY A 10 39.57 -50.07 -46.26
N HIS A 11 40.39 -49.31 -45.52
CA HIS A 11 41.48 -48.39 -45.92
C HIS A 11 41.20 -47.01 -46.56
N GLY A 12 41.80 -45.97 -45.95
CA GLY A 12 42.30 -44.80 -46.66
C GLY A 12 42.15 -43.44 -45.96
N ASP A 13 43.25 -42.97 -45.31
CA ASP A 13 43.66 -41.57 -45.04
C ASP A 13 42.76 -40.66 -44.16
N SER A 14 43.15 -40.30 -42.94
CA SER A 14 44.23 -39.38 -42.49
C SER A 14 44.09 -37.91 -42.96
N ARG A 15 43.72 -37.03 -42.01
CA ARG A 15 44.31 -35.70 -41.73
C ARG A 15 43.54 -34.98 -40.62
N ARG A 16 44.19 -34.84 -39.46
CA ARG A 16 43.89 -33.84 -38.42
C ARG A 16 44.56 -32.52 -38.80
N PRO A 17 44.07 -31.37 -38.27
CA PRO A 17 44.96 -30.44 -37.58
C PRO A 17 44.39 -30.12 -36.18
N THR A 18 45.12 -30.41 -35.10
CA THR A 18 46.21 -29.60 -34.48
C THR A 18 45.67 -28.38 -33.73
N LEU A 19 45.59 -28.56 -32.42
CA LEU A 19 45.37 -27.58 -31.36
C LEU A 19 46.57 -26.62 -31.31
N LEU A 20 46.36 -25.32 -31.51
CA LEU A 20 47.41 -24.31 -31.34
C LEU A 20 47.23 -23.60 -29.99
N ILE A 21 48.13 -23.91 -29.07
CA ILE A 21 48.34 -23.22 -27.80
C ILE A 21 49.23 -22.00 -28.10
N ILE A 22 48.75 -20.79 -27.76
CA ILE A 22 49.60 -19.58 -27.71
C ILE A 22 49.51 -19.00 -26.30
N LEU A 23 50.64 -19.09 -25.61
CA LEU A 23 51.01 -18.38 -24.38
C LEU A 23 51.70 -17.07 -24.78
N VAL A 24 51.20 -15.91 -24.32
CA VAL A 24 51.99 -14.68 -24.20
C VAL A 24 51.62 -13.93 -22.91
N SER A 25 52.66 -13.38 -22.29
CA SER A 25 52.87 -12.79 -20.96
C SER A 25 51.89 -11.67 -20.56
N SER A 26 51.40 -11.58 -19.31
CA SER A 26 52.08 -11.10 -18.08
C SER A 26 52.77 -9.75 -18.22
N THR A 27 52.01 -8.65 -18.05
CA THR A 27 52.41 -7.34 -17.45
C THR A 27 51.31 -6.29 -17.70
N ALA A 28 50.25 -6.21 -16.88
CA ALA A 28 49.36 -5.03 -16.81
C ALA A 28 48.28 -5.10 -15.71
N VAL A 29 48.60 -5.50 -14.47
CA VAL A 29 47.68 -5.29 -13.32
C VAL A 29 48.49 -5.07 -12.05
N LEU A 30 49.13 -3.90 -11.91
CA LEU A 30 49.60 -3.42 -10.61
C LEU A 30 49.93 -1.91 -10.67
N LEU A 31 48.93 -1.05 -10.86
CA LEU A 31 49.09 0.39 -10.64
C LEU A 31 47.76 1.11 -10.42
N PHE A 32 47.00 0.78 -9.38
CA PHE A 32 45.89 1.63 -8.88
C PHE A 32 45.56 1.39 -7.40
N ILE A 33 46.58 1.14 -6.58
CA ILE A 33 46.47 1.18 -5.11
C ILE A 33 47.67 1.96 -4.59
N THR A 34 47.46 3.27 -4.43
CA THR A 34 48.13 4.22 -3.51
C THR A 34 47.90 5.63 -4.08
N ILE A 35 47.73 6.61 -3.20
CA ILE A 35 47.29 8.01 -3.45
C ILE A 35 45.76 8.19 -3.37
N ASN A 36 45.25 8.13 -2.15
CA ASN A 36 44.35 9.17 -1.64
C ASN A 36 44.40 9.16 -0.12
N LEU A 37 45.40 9.87 0.41
CA LEU A 37 45.56 10.19 1.81
C LEU A 37 46.01 11.65 1.85
N CYS A 38 45.05 12.57 2.07
CA CYS A 38 45.23 13.75 2.92
C CYS A 38 43.95 14.61 2.90
N LEU A 39 43.77 15.35 4.01
CA LEU A 39 42.61 16.18 4.39
C LEU A 39 41.53 15.33 5.09
N ILE A 40 41.27 15.40 6.40
CA ILE A 40 41.51 16.43 7.42
C ILE A 40 41.60 15.74 8.80
N SER A 41 42.59 16.13 9.61
CA SER A 41 42.72 15.75 11.02
C SER A 41 42.17 16.85 11.93
N VAL A 42 41.24 16.52 12.84
CA VAL A 42 41.03 17.22 14.11
C VAL A 42 40.61 16.17 15.17
N PRO A 43 41.23 16.13 16.37
CA PRO A 43 41.03 15.04 17.32
C PRO A 43 39.84 15.29 18.26
N PHE A 44 38.99 14.29 18.48
CA PHE A 44 37.97 14.31 19.53
C PHE A 44 38.41 13.43 20.70
N GLN A 45 38.61 14.05 21.87
CA GLN A 45 39.00 13.38 23.11
C GLN A 45 37.89 12.44 23.62
N ILE A 46 38.24 11.20 23.91
CA ILE A 46 37.44 10.29 24.72
C ILE A 46 37.71 10.60 26.19
N LYS A 47 36.73 11.16 26.89
CA LYS A 47 36.70 11.15 28.36
C LYS A 47 35.96 9.91 28.84
N ASN A 48 36.70 9.05 29.52
CA ASN A 48 36.17 8.03 30.42
C ASN A 48 35.22 8.67 31.42
N LEU A 49 33.99 8.16 31.53
CA LEU A 49 33.20 8.29 32.75
C LEU A 49 32.66 6.93 33.18
N ALA A 50 32.91 6.66 34.45
CA ALA A 50 32.69 5.41 35.14
C ALA A 50 31.21 5.00 35.20
N ILE A 51 30.99 3.70 35.08
CA ILE A 51 29.74 3.01 35.37
C ILE A 51 29.56 3.03 36.90
N SER A 52 28.55 3.75 37.38
CA SER A 52 28.01 3.57 38.73
C SER A 52 26.67 2.86 38.62
N SER A 53 26.60 1.69 39.24
CA SER A 53 25.43 0.84 39.37
C SER A 53 24.36 1.52 40.22
N ARG A 54 23.19 1.76 39.63
CA ARG A 54 21.93 1.86 40.39
C ARG A 54 20.84 1.09 39.66
N THR A 55 20.40 0.04 40.32
CA THR A 55 19.20 -0.74 40.07
C THR A 55 17.98 0.17 40.02
N GLY A 56 17.39 0.31 38.84
CA GLY A 56 16.08 0.91 38.63
C GLY A 56 15.40 0.16 37.50
N VAL A 57 14.32 -0.55 37.82
CA VAL A 57 13.47 -1.24 36.84
C VAL A 57 12.88 -0.18 35.91
N VAL A 58 13.42 -0.07 34.70
CA VAL A 58 12.88 0.78 33.64
C VAL A 58 11.79 -0.01 32.92
N ASP A 59 10.57 0.49 33.03
CA ASP A 59 9.38 -0.02 32.35
C ASP A 59 9.54 0.08 30.82
N LEU A 60 9.99 -1.02 30.20
CA LEU A 60 10.27 -1.14 28.76
C LEU A 60 9.03 -0.95 27.86
N THR A 61 7.83 -0.84 28.44
CA THR A 61 6.58 -0.67 27.67
C THR A 61 6.38 0.75 27.12
N LYS A 62 7.09 1.76 27.68
CA LYS A 62 6.96 3.16 27.24
C LYS A 62 7.92 3.56 26.12
N THR A 63 9.04 2.86 25.95
CA THR A 63 10.09 3.25 24.99
C THR A 63 9.76 2.81 23.57
N THR A 64 9.08 1.68 23.39
CA THR A 64 8.63 1.20 22.06
C THR A 64 7.44 1.98 21.51
N ALA A 65 6.60 2.59 22.36
CA ALA A 65 5.50 3.45 21.93
C ALA A 65 5.97 4.79 21.31
N ARG A 66 7.22 5.21 21.56
CA ARG A 66 7.72 6.53 21.15
C ARG A 66 8.33 6.55 19.75
N ALA A 67 8.71 5.40 19.21
CA ALA A 67 9.36 5.31 17.89
C ALA A 67 8.38 5.19 16.70
N LEU A 68 7.08 5.07 16.99
CA LEU A 68 5.99 5.06 16.00
C LEU A 68 4.95 6.15 16.24
N SER A 69 5.33 7.20 16.97
CA SER A 69 4.57 8.44 16.93
C SER A 69 5.16 9.31 15.83
N PRO A 70 4.57 9.39 14.63
CA PRO A 70 4.62 10.67 13.95
C PRO A 70 4.03 11.68 14.94
N ALA A 71 4.47 12.92 14.87
CA ALA A 71 3.74 14.02 15.49
C ALA A 71 2.31 14.05 14.92
N ILE A 72 1.41 13.26 15.51
CA ILE A 72 -0.05 13.29 15.37
C ILE A 72 -0.62 13.78 16.71
N ASP A 73 0.13 14.61 17.43
CA ASP A 73 -0.45 15.55 18.36
C ASP A 73 -0.72 16.83 17.57
N GLY A 74 -1.99 17.03 17.18
CA GLY A 74 -2.45 18.30 16.63
C GLY A 74 -3.11 18.27 15.24
N ALA A 75 -3.35 17.12 14.62
CA ALA A 75 -4.30 17.04 13.50
C ALA A 75 -5.73 17.05 14.04
N THR A 76 -6.10 18.16 14.69
CA THR A 76 -7.49 18.56 14.87
C THR A 76 -8.21 18.45 13.54
N MET A 77 -9.29 17.66 13.50
CA MET A 77 -10.38 17.70 12.50
C MET A 77 -11.12 19.06 12.46
N ALA A 78 -10.39 20.15 12.70
CA ALA A 78 -10.79 21.54 12.72
C ALA A 78 -9.52 22.43 12.75
N SER A 79 -8.86 22.61 11.61
CA SER A 79 -8.20 23.89 11.34
C SER A 79 -8.41 24.22 9.87
N ASP A 80 -8.89 25.43 9.61
CA ASP A 80 -9.32 25.95 8.31
C ASP A 80 -8.12 26.31 7.42
N THR A 81 -7.10 25.44 7.35
CA THR A 81 -5.94 25.61 6.46
C THR A 81 -6.21 24.87 5.15
N GLY A 82 -7.21 25.33 4.40
CA GLY A 82 -7.47 24.82 3.06
C GLY A 82 -6.24 25.02 2.16
N PHE A 83 -5.84 23.97 1.44
CA PHE A 83 -4.87 24.09 0.35
C PHE A 83 -5.52 24.94 -0.75
N ARG A 84 -5.04 26.17 -0.93
CA ARG A 84 -5.60 27.13 -1.88
C ARG A 84 -4.82 27.02 -3.20
N VAL A 85 -5.43 26.44 -4.23
CA VAL A 85 -4.84 26.42 -5.57
C VAL A 85 -4.70 27.87 -6.07
N ARG A 86 -3.50 28.25 -6.52
CA ARG A 86 -3.17 29.62 -6.95
C ARG A 86 -3.95 29.94 -8.25
N ARG A 87 -4.79 30.99 -8.17
CA ARG A 87 -5.69 31.50 -9.22
C ARG A 87 -4.94 31.80 -10.53
N GLN A 88 -5.35 31.19 -11.64
CA GLN A 88 -5.15 31.79 -12.97
C GLN A 88 -6.31 32.76 -13.27
N GLU A 89 -5.99 33.83 -13.99
CA GLU A 89 -6.84 35.01 -14.18
C GLU A 89 -8.25 34.67 -14.69
N LYS A 90 -9.27 35.33 -14.09
CA LYS A 90 -10.68 35.15 -14.44
C LYS A 90 -10.93 35.64 -15.86
N LYS A 91 -11.11 34.73 -16.83
CA LYS A 91 -12.01 34.99 -17.97
C LYS A 91 -13.43 34.64 -17.53
N LYS A 92 -14.33 35.63 -17.52
CA LYS A 92 -15.78 35.42 -17.30
C LYS A 92 -16.29 34.48 -18.41
N MET A 93 -16.48 33.20 -18.10
CA MET A 93 -17.40 32.34 -18.83
C MET A 93 -18.67 32.22 -17.99
N GLY A 94 -19.81 32.55 -18.59
CA GLY A 94 -21.12 32.47 -17.95
C GLY A 94 -21.55 31.02 -17.74
N GLY A 95 -22.26 30.78 -16.63
CA GLY A 95 -22.99 29.54 -16.35
C GLY A 95 -22.41 28.67 -15.23
N ASP A 96 -22.25 29.18 -14.01
CA ASP A 96 -21.66 28.45 -12.87
C ASP A 96 -22.68 28.05 -11.78
N GLY A 97 -23.81 27.46 -12.17
CA GLY A 97 -24.76 26.89 -11.20
C GLY A 97 -24.29 25.56 -10.59
N GLY A 98 -23.45 24.81 -11.31
CA GLY A 98 -23.01 23.47 -10.92
C GLY A 98 -21.88 23.44 -9.88
N ALA A 99 -20.83 24.26 -10.04
CA ALA A 99 -19.72 24.24 -9.08
C ALA A 99 -20.14 24.82 -7.72
N GLY A 100 -20.93 25.90 -7.73
CA GLY A 100 -21.52 26.46 -6.51
C GLY A 100 -22.38 25.45 -5.75
N ARG A 101 -23.11 24.59 -6.46
CA ARG A 101 -23.89 23.50 -5.86
C ARG A 101 -23.00 22.46 -5.18
N VAL A 102 -21.97 21.95 -5.88
CA VAL A 102 -21.05 20.92 -5.34
C VAL A 102 -20.32 21.43 -4.10
N GLU A 103 -19.83 22.67 -4.12
CA GLU A 103 -19.16 23.26 -2.94
C GLU A 103 -20.14 23.47 -1.78
N GLY A 104 -21.41 23.82 -2.05
CA GLY A 104 -22.47 23.84 -1.04
C GLY A 104 -22.74 22.47 -0.41
N GLU A 105 -22.81 21.41 -1.22
CA GLU A 105 -22.97 20.03 -0.76
C GLU A 105 -21.79 19.58 0.12
N LEU A 106 -20.55 19.91 -0.26
CA LEU A 106 -19.36 19.65 0.55
C LEU A 106 -19.34 20.44 1.86
N ALA A 107 -19.76 21.70 1.85
CA ALA A 107 -19.88 22.52 3.06
C ALA A 107 -20.90 21.92 4.04
N MET A 108 -22.04 21.44 3.55
CA MET A 108 -23.04 20.74 4.37
C MET A 108 -22.48 19.45 4.97
N ALA A 109 -21.74 18.65 4.19
CA ALA A 109 -21.10 17.44 4.68
C ALA A 109 -20.08 17.73 5.79
N ARG A 110 -19.19 18.73 5.59
CA ARG A 110 -18.24 19.18 6.62
C ARG A 110 -18.96 19.59 7.90
N ALA A 111 -20.05 20.34 7.79
CA ALA A 111 -20.84 20.78 8.93
C ALA A 111 -21.51 19.59 9.66
N ALA A 112 -22.04 18.62 8.93
CA ALA A 112 -22.64 17.41 9.49
C ALA A 112 -21.61 16.57 10.28
N ILE A 113 -20.41 16.38 9.72
CA ILE A 113 -19.31 15.67 10.38
C ILE A 113 -18.87 16.40 11.66
N ARG A 114 -18.69 17.73 11.63
CA ARG A 114 -18.33 18.51 12.83
C ARG A 114 -19.38 18.41 13.93
N ARG A 115 -20.66 18.44 13.58
CA ARG A 115 -21.76 18.25 14.54
C ARG A 115 -21.75 16.85 15.15
N SER A 116 -21.50 15.79 14.37
CA SER A 116 -21.47 14.42 14.92
C SER A 116 -20.33 14.23 15.92
N VAL A 117 -19.15 14.79 15.64
CA VAL A 117 -18.01 14.77 16.56
C VAL A 117 -18.32 15.50 17.87
N THR A 118 -18.96 16.66 17.78
CA THR A 118 -19.32 17.45 18.97
C THR A 118 -20.34 16.72 19.84
N SER A 119 -21.35 16.10 19.23
CA SER A 119 -22.36 15.31 19.96
C SER A 119 -21.75 14.07 20.61
N ALA A 120 -20.87 13.36 19.89
CA ALA A 120 -20.24 12.13 20.41
C ALA A 120 -19.25 12.38 21.55
N ARG A 121 -18.60 13.55 21.61
CA ARG A 121 -17.76 13.91 22.77
C ARG A 121 -18.55 13.97 24.08
N ASN A 122 -19.85 14.22 24.00
CA ASN A 122 -20.74 14.26 25.15
C ASN A 122 -21.32 12.88 25.51
N ALA A 123 -21.02 11.84 24.72
CA ALA A 123 -21.49 10.47 24.92
C ALA A 123 -20.32 9.52 25.16
N SER A 124 -20.33 8.77 26.26
CA SER A 124 -19.33 7.72 26.50
C SER A 124 -19.65 6.52 25.60
N SER A 125 -18.84 6.24 24.59
CA SER A 125 -18.97 5.00 23.80
C SER A 125 -17.67 4.20 23.79
N SER A 126 -17.44 3.44 24.86
CA SER A 126 -16.49 2.32 24.82
C SER A 126 -17.29 1.05 24.53
N GLY A 127 -17.27 0.55 23.29
CA GLY A 127 -17.95 -0.69 22.94
C GLY A 127 -18.17 -0.95 21.45
N LEU A 128 -19.03 -1.94 21.19
CA LEU A 128 -19.59 -2.21 19.88
C LEU A 128 -20.62 -1.12 19.52
N LEU A 129 -20.60 -0.68 18.26
CA LEU A 129 -21.52 0.32 17.72
C LEU A 129 -22.48 -0.34 16.75
N SER A 130 -23.78 -0.20 17.01
CA SER A 130 -24.81 -0.55 16.05
C SER A 130 -24.87 0.51 14.96
N VAL A 131 -24.72 0.09 13.71
CA VAL A 131 -24.80 0.97 12.54
C VAL A 131 -26.07 0.59 11.76
N PRO A 132 -26.97 1.54 11.48
CA PRO A 132 -28.16 1.24 10.69
C PRO A 132 -27.80 0.62 9.33
N GLY A 133 -28.49 -0.46 8.98
CA GLY A 133 -28.25 -1.22 7.74
C GLY A 133 -27.07 -2.20 7.81
N GLU A 134 -26.44 -2.37 8.97
CA GLU A 134 -25.35 -3.33 9.18
C GLU A 134 -25.75 -4.38 10.23
N ASP A 135 -25.66 -5.65 9.87
CA ASP A 135 -26.01 -6.77 10.75
C ASP A 135 -24.93 -7.04 11.82
N VAL A 136 -23.68 -6.69 11.51
CA VAL A 136 -22.54 -6.93 12.38
C VAL A 136 -22.10 -5.61 13.02
N PRO A 137 -22.11 -5.51 14.36
CA PRO A 137 -21.66 -4.32 15.07
C PRO A 137 -20.24 -3.92 14.71
N PHE A 138 -19.96 -2.62 14.82
CA PHE A 138 -18.66 -2.04 14.57
C PHE A 138 -17.86 -1.99 15.87
N TYR A 139 -16.61 -2.46 15.84
CA TYR A 139 -15.75 -2.41 17.01
C TYR A 139 -15.12 -1.02 17.14
N ALA A 140 -15.69 -0.12 17.97
CA ALA A 140 -15.31 1.30 18.00
C ALA A 140 -13.81 1.55 18.16
N ALA A 141 -13.13 0.69 18.92
CA ALA A 141 -11.72 0.84 19.28
C ALA A 141 -10.80 0.95 18.05
N VAL A 142 -11.13 0.26 16.94
CA VAL A 142 -10.29 0.25 15.73
C VAL A 142 -10.40 1.52 14.91
N TYR A 143 -11.30 2.45 15.25
CA TYR A 143 -11.48 3.71 14.52
C TYR A 143 -10.91 4.88 15.32
N ARG A 144 -10.25 5.83 14.65
CA ARG A 144 -9.72 7.06 15.28
C ARG A 144 -10.82 7.93 15.86
N ASN A 145 -11.92 8.06 15.12
CA ASN A 145 -13.12 8.76 15.55
C ASN A 145 -14.33 8.10 14.89
N PRO A 146 -14.97 7.11 15.54
CA PRO A 146 -16.10 6.37 14.98
C PRO A 146 -17.25 7.29 14.52
N ALA A 147 -17.58 8.32 15.31
CA ALA A 147 -18.67 9.24 14.99
C ALA A 147 -18.37 10.14 13.78
N ALA A 148 -17.11 10.57 13.60
CA ALA A 148 -16.69 11.29 12.41
C ALA A 148 -16.72 10.38 11.18
N PHE A 149 -16.17 9.16 11.31
CA PHE A 149 -16.08 8.18 10.24
C PHE A 149 -17.47 7.80 9.72
N LEU A 150 -18.34 7.30 10.60
CA LEU A 150 -19.69 6.87 10.22
C LEU A 150 -20.50 8.01 9.59
N ARG A 151 -20.45 9.22 10.18
CA ARG A 151 -21.13 10.38 9.59
C ARG A 151 -20.55 10.77 8.24
N SER A 152 -19.22 10.78 8.11
CA SER A 152 -18.56 11.11 6.85
C SER A 152 -18.87 10.09 5.76
N TYR A 153 -18.98 8.81 6.12
CA TYR A 153 -19.32 7.73 5.21
C TYR A 153 -20.77 7.87 4.73
N GLU A 154 -21.73 8.13 5.63
CA GLU A 154 -23.11 8.42 5.23
C GLU A 154 -23.23 9.65 4.31
N GLU A 155 -22.49 10.72 4.59
CA GLU A 155 -22.50 11.90 3.71
C GLU A 155 -21.87 11.60 2.34
N MET A 156 -20.86 10.72 2.28
CA MET A 156 -20.32 10.21 1.02
C MET A 156 -21.39 9.44 0.25
N GLU A 157 -22.06 8.46 0.88
CA GLU A 157 -23.10 7.65 0.23
C GLU A 157 -24.23 8.50 -0.36
N LYS A 158 -24.64 9.54 0.37
CA LYS A 158 -25.71 10.45 -0.05
C LYS A 158 -25.32 11.35 -1.21
N ARG A 159 -24.05 11.78 -1.28
CA ARG A 159 -23.65 12.93 -2.11
C ARG A 159 -22.64 12.58 -3.18
N LEU A 160 -21.64 11.75 -2.87
CA LEU A 160 -20.48 11.56 -3.73
C LEU A 160 -20.93 11.12 -5.13
N LYS A 161 -20.48 11.91 -6.11
CA LYS A 161 -20.57 11.58 -7.53
C LYS A 161 -19.21 11.70 -8.16
N VAL A 162 -18.79 10.64 -8.83
CA VAL A 162 -17.52 10.56 -9.54
C VAL A 162 -17.79 10.55 -11.03
N TYR A 163 -17.22 11.51 -11.75
CA TYR A 163 -17.19 11.46 -13.20
C TYR A 163 -15.95 10.68 -13.63
N VAL A 164 -16.12 9.69 -14.50
CA VAL A 164 -15.00 8.93 -15.07
C VAL A 164 -14.80 9.47 -16.48
N TYR A 165 -13.60 9.95 -16.78
CA TYR A 165 -13.26 10.40 -18.14
C TYR A 165 -13.33 9.23 -19.11
N GLU A 166 -13.90 9.45 -20.29
CA GLU A 166 -14.07 8.43 -21.33
C GLU A 166 -12.89 8.41 -22.33
N GLU A 167 -11.93 9.33 -22.19
CA GLU A 167 -10.72 9.34 -23.01
C GLU A 167 -9.90 8.08 -22.81
N GLY A 168 -9.37 7.54 -23.92
CA GLY A 168 -8.44 6.42 -23.93
C GLY A 168 -9.15 5.09 -24.16
N GLU A 169 -8.36 4.08 -24.54
CA GLU A 169 -8.88 2.75 -24.89
C GLU A 169 -8.19 1.66 -24.06
N PRO A 170 -8.89 0.53 -23.82
CA PRO A 170 -8.27 -0.67 -23.30
C PRO A 170 -7.09 -1.13 -24.18
N PRO A 171 -6.06 -1.77 -23.60
CA PRO A 171 -5.95 -2.14 -22.20
C PRO A 171 -5.35 -1.05 -21.31
N LEU A 172 -4.98 0.13 -21.83
CA LEU A 172 -4.26 1.14 -21.05
C LEU A 172 -5.17 2.01 -20.19
N VAL A 173 -6.44 2.14 -20.59
CA VAL A 173 -7.48 2.92 -19.91
C VAL A 173 -8.77 2.12 -19.86
N HIS A 174 -9.56 2.30 -18.80
CA HIS A 174 -10.80 1.58 -18.52
C HIS A 174 -10.64 0.06 -18.34
N ASP A 175 -9.40 -0.40 -18.25
CA ASP A 175 -9.03 -1.78 -18.01
C ASP A 175 -7.80 -1.86 -17.10
N GLY A 176 -7.67 -2.97 -16.39
CA GLY A 176 -6.60 -3.20 -15.43
C GLY A 176 -6.59 -4.64 -14.94
N PRO A 177 -5.44 -5.12 -14.41
CA PRO A 177 -5.33 -6.47 -13.92
C PRO A 177 -6.21 -6.69 -12.69
N CYS A 178 -7.12 -7.66 -12.78
CA CYS A 178 -8.01 -8.06 -11.68
C CYS A 178 -7.52 -9.29 -10.91
N LYS A 179 -6.24 -9.65 -11.07
CA LYS A 179 -5.60 -10.82 -10.45
C LYS A 179 -4.21 -10.49 -9.93
N ASN A 180 -3.71 -11.34 -9.04
CA ASN A 180 -2.42 -11.22 -8.35
C ASN A 180 -2.31 -9.92 -7.55
N ILE A 181 -1.09 -9.47 -7.26
CA ILE A 181 -0.80 -8.31 -6.39
C ILE A 181 -1.39 -6.98 -6.89
N TYR A 182 -1.70 -6.87 -8.18
CA TYR A 182 -2.27 -5.65 -8.77
C TYR A 182 -3.80 -5.66 -8.84
N THR A 183 -4.45 -6.67 -8.25
CA THR A 183 -5.91 -6.85 -8.28
C THR A 183 -6.66 -5.58 -7.89
N THR A 184 -6.18 -4.85 -6.88
CA THR A 184 -6.83 -3.63 -6.40
C THR A 184 -6.97 -2.57 -7.49
N GLU A 185 -6.00 -2.46 -8.40
CA GLU A 185 -6.04 -1.49 -9.50
C GLU A 185 -7.14 -1.83 -10.50
N GLY A 186 -7.13 -3.05 -11.05
CA GLY A 186 -8.13 -3.47 -12.03
C GLY A 186 -9.54 -3.57 -11.45
N ARG A 187 -9.68 -4.13 -10.24
CA ARG A 187 -10.99 -4.22 -9.57
C ARG A 187 -11.57 -2.84 -9.29
N PHE A 188 -10.76 -1.87 -8.84
CA PHE A 188 -11.28 -0.53 -8.63
C PHE A 188 -11.75 0.13 -9.94
N ILE A 189 -10.96 0.03 -11.02
CA ILE A 189 -11.35 0.57 -12.34
C ILE A 189 -12.67 -0.06 -12.79
N SER A 190 -12.77 -1.40 -12.75
CA SER A 190 -13.96 -2.13 -13.16
C SER A 190 -15.20 -1.79 -12.32
N GLU A 191 -15.09 -1.79 -10.99
CA GLU A 191 -16.24 -1.49 -10.11
C GLU A 191 -16.70 -0.02 -10.25
N MET A 192 -15.78 0.91 -10.54
CA MET A 192 -16.12 2.32 -10.77
C MET A 192 -16.97 2.52 -12.03
N GLU A 193 -16.83 1.67 -13.06
CA GLU A 193 -17.65 1.75 -14.27
C GLU A 193 -19.15 1.50 -13.98
N TYR A 194 -19.46 0.64 -13.02
CA TYR A 194 -20.84 0.21 -12.70
C TYR A 194 -21.37 0.77 -11.37
N SER A 195 -20.53 1.43 -10.58
CA SER A 195 -20.91 1.96 -9.27
C SER A 195 -22.03 3.00 -9.34
N GLY A 196 -22.96 2.95 -8.37
CA GLY A 196 -24.01 3.98 -8.19
C GLY A 196 -23.47 5.37 -7.81
N MET A 197 -22.17 5.47 -7.47
CA MET A 197 -21.48 6.74 -7.28
C MET A 197 -20.95 7.32 -8.60
N ARG A 198 -20.90 6.55 -9.70
CA ARG A 198 -20.56 7.09 -11.01
C ARG A 198 -21.64 8.08 -11.47
N THR A 199 -21.23 9.15 -12.15
CA THR A 199 -22.15 10.03 -12.88
C THR A 199 -21.67 10.26 -14.30
N ARG A 200 -22.60 10.33 -15.25
CA ARG A 200 -22.33 10.79 -16.62
C ARG A 200 -22.45 12.31 -16.79
N ASN A 201 -22.95 13.01 -15.76
CA ASN A 201 -23.04 14.46 -15.78
C ASN A 201 -21.88 15.07 -14.98
N PRO A 202 -20.83 15.60 -15.65
CA PRO A 202 -19.66 16.11 -14.97
C PRO A 202 -19.94 17.37 -14.13
N THR A 203 -21.04 18.10 -14.38
CA THR A 203 -21.42 19.27 -13.57
C THR A 203 -21.90 18.90 -12.17
N ARG A 204 -22.27 17.62 -11.95
CA ARG A 204 -22.67 17.08 -10.64
C ARG A 204 -21.52 16.35 -9.92
N ALA A 205 -20.38 16.23 -10.57
CA ALA A 205 -19.27 15.45 -10.05
C ALA A 205 -18.54 16.21 -8.93
N HIS A 206 -18.32 15.48 -7.84
CA HIS A 206 -17.51 15.92 -6.71
C HIS A 206 -16.04 15.61 -6.93
N ALA A 207 -15.74 14.52 -7.64
CA ALA A 207 -14.40 14.11 -8.01
C ALA A 207 -14.38 13.55 -9.45
N PHE A 208 -13.21 13.57 -10.08
CA PHE A 208 -13.00 13.14 -11.46
C PHE A 208 -11.93 12.04 -11.51
N PHE A 209 -12.27 10.89 -12.07
CA PHE A 209 -11.36 9.74 -12.13
C PHE A 209 -10.65 9.66 -13.49
N LEU A 210 -9.32 9.54 -13.44
CA LEU A 210 -8.45 9.25 -14.58
C LEU A 210 -8.26 7.72 -14.65
N ALA A 211 -9.05 7.04 -15.46
CA ALA A 211 -9.17 5.58 -15.45
C ALA A 211 -8.03 4.83 -16.16
N PHE A 212 -6.81 5.36 -16.16
CA PHE A 212 -5.65 4.70 -16.75
C PHE A 212 -5.01 3.70 -15.77
N SER A 213 -4.47 2.59 -16.29
CA SER A 213 -3.77 1.58 -15.50
C SER A 213 -2.27 1.70 -15.70
N VAL A 214 -1.55 2.11 -14.65
CA VAL A 214 -0.08 2.12 -14.67
C VAL A 214 0.45 0.70 -14.79
N THR A 215 -0.22 -0.29 -14.21
CA THR A 215 0.22 -1.70 -14.33
C THR A 215 0.17 -2.17 -15.78
N ASN A 216 -0.91 -1.88 -16.51
CA ASN A 216 -0.99 -2.20 -17.93
C ASN A 216 0.00 -1.38 -18.75
N MET A 217 0.28 -0.12 -18.40
CA MET A 217 1.38 0.63 -19.04
C MET A 217 2.73 -0.05 -18.85
N VAL A 218 3.02 -0.61 -17.67
CA VAL A 218 4.24 -1.41 -17.46
C VAL A 218 4.21 -2.65 -18.34
N HIS A 219 3.10 -3.38 -18.39
CA HIS A 219 3.00 -4.60 -19.19
C HIS A 219 3.17 -4.35 -20.70
N PHE A 220 2.53 -3.31 -21.23
CA PHE A 220 2.43 -3.09 -22.69
C PHE A 220 3.44 -2.08 -23.23
N LEU A 221 3.92 -1.12 -22.43
CA LEU A 221 4.79 -0.04 -22.92
C LEU A 221 6.25 -0.18 -22.48
N TYR A 222 6.53 -0.79 -21.33
CA TYR A 222 7.89 -0.91 -20.81
C TYR A 222 8.71 -1.97 -21.57
N ARG A 223 9.98 -1.65 -21.85
CA ARG A 223 10.92 -2.59 -22.47
C ARG A 223 12.10 -2.82 -21.52
N PRO A 224 12.25 -4.02 -20.94
CA PRO A 224 13.30 -4.30 -19.95
C PRO A 224 14.72 -4.05 -20.43
N ALA A 225 15.00 -4.27 -21.72
CA ALA A 225 16.34 -4.18 -22.30
C ALA A 225 17.07 -2.86 -22.03
N ASN A 226 16.34 -1.75 -21.87
CA ASN A 226 16.92 -0.42 -21.70
C ASN A 226 16.43 0.32 -20.43
N SER A 227 15.63 -0.34 -19.59
CA SER A 227 14.96 0.28 -18.43
C SER A 227 14.24 1.61 -18.72
N ASP A 228 13.77 1.79 -19.96
CA ASP A 228 13.21 3.05 -20.43
C ASP A 228 11.73 3.21 -20.00
N ARG A 229 11.49 4.16 -19.10
CA ARG A 229 10.17 4.52 -18.58
C ARG A 229 9.52 5.69 -19.33
N THR A 230 10.21 6.26 -20.32
CA THR A 230 9.78 7.45 -21.05
C THR A 230 8.41 7.27 -21.71
N LYS A 231 8.09 6.07 -22.22
CA LYS A 231 6.78 5.80 -22.83
C LYS A 231 5.62 5.89 -21.85
N ILE A 232 5.84 5.45 -20.60
CA ILE A 232 4.84 5.57 -19.53
C ILE A 232 4.64 7.05 -19.20
N TRP A 233 5.72 7.81 -19.06
CA TRP A 233 5.64 9.24 -18.77
C TRP A 233 4.97 10.04 -19.90
N ARG A 234 5.31 9.74 -21.16
CA ARG A 234 4.65 10.34 -22.32
C ARG A 234 3.16 10.04 -22.33
N PHE A 235 2.77 8.77 -22.12
CA PHE A 235 1.36 8.40 -22.05
C PHE A 235 0.60 9.21 -20.98
N VAL A 236 1.11 9.28 -19.75
CA VAL A 236 0.45 10.04 -18.67
C VAL A 236 0.34 11.52 -19.02
N THR A 237 1.40 12.10 -19.60
CA THR A 237 1.43 13.50 -20.02
C THR A 237 0.39 13.79 -21.11
N ASP A 238 0.34 12.94 -22.13
CA ASP A 238 -0.55 13.07 -23.27
C ASP A 238 -2.02 12.85 -22.86
N TYR A 239 -2.27 11.85 -22.00
CA TYR A 239 -3.60 11.57 -21.45
C TYR A 239 -4.15 12.78 -20.69
N VAL A 240 -3.38 13.32 -19.75
CA VAL A 240 -3.78 14.49 -18.97
C VAL A 240 -3.97 15.71 -19.86
N SER A 241 -3.11 15.89 -20.87
CA SER A 241 -3.23 17.02 -21.83
C SER A 241 -4.49 16.89 -22.70
N SER A 242 -4.83 15.67 -23.13
CA SER A 242 -6.06 15.37 -23.85
C SER A 242 -7.29 15.72 -23.00
N VAL A 243 -7.35 15.23 -21.75
CA VAL A 243 -8.42 15.55 -20.79
C VAL A 243 -8.53 17.06 -20.57
N ALA A 244 -7.39 17.74 -20.34
CA ALA A 244 -7.35 19.17 -20.08
C ALA A 244 -7.78 20.04 -21.28
N SER A 245 -7.57 19.56 -22.50
CA SER A 245 -7.96 20.28 -23.72
C SER A 245 -9.44 20.09 -24.07
N LYS A 246 -10.01 18.92 -23.79
CA LYS A 246 -11.41 18.58 -24.11
C LYS A 246 -12.40 19.00 -23.03
N HIS A 247 -11.99 18.98 -21.77
CA HIS A 247 -12.89 19.16 -20.63
C HIS A 247 -12.52 20.39 -19.79
N PRO A 248 -13.47 21.29 -19.48
CA PRO A 248 -13.18 22.48 -18.68
C PRO A 248 -12.84 22.14 -17.21
N PHE A 249 -13.24 20.96 -16.74
CA PHE A 249 -13.17 20.58 -15.33
C PHE A 249 -11.75 20.42 -14.80
N TRP A 250 -10.82 19.90 -15.62
CA TRP A 250 -9.41 19.84 -15.25
C TRP A 250 -8.83 21.23 -14.98
N ASN A 251 -9.08 22.17 -15.89
CA ASN A 251 -8.53 23.53 -15.80
C ASN A 251 -9.17 24.33 -14.66
N ARG A 252 -10.44 24.08 -14.33
CA ARG A 252 -11.15 24.72 -13.22
C ARG A 252 -10.44 24.53 -11.88
N SER A 253 -9.94 23.32 -11.61
CA SER A 253 -9.31 22.96 -10.34
C SER A 253 -7.80 22.82 -10.43
N ALA A 254 -7.22 22.98 -11.63
CA ALA A 254 -5.87 22.56 -11.96
C ALA A 254 -5.57 21.11 -11.53
N GLY A 255 -6.57 20.23 -11.61
CA GLY A 255 -6.48 18.81 -11.24
C GLY A 255 -6.77 18.50 -9.77
N ALA A 256 -7.14 19.46 -8.92
CA ALA A 256 -7.24 19.25 -7.47
C ALA A 256 -8.45 18.42 -7.00
N ASP A 257 -9.51 18.30 -7.82
CA ASP A 257 -10.62 17.36 -7.63
C ASP A 257 -10.50 16.11 -8.51
N HIS A 258 -9.35 15.92 -9.14
CA HIS A 258 -9.04 14.75 -9.96
C HIS A 258 -8.28 13.73 -9.14
N PHE A 259 -8.49 12.45 -9.47
CA PHE A 259 -7.72 11.39 -8.87
C PHE A 259 -7.34 10.30 -9.88
N MET A 260 -6.21 9.68 -9.61
CA MET A 260 -5.76 8.44 -10.24
C MET A 260 -5.65 7.34 -9.18
N LEU A 261 -5.66 6.09 -9.60
CA LEU A 261 -5.33 4.96 -8.73
C LEU A 261 -4.25 4.10 -9.37
N SER A 262 -3.22 3.75 -8.60
CA SER A 262 -2.28 2.73 -9.03
C SER A 262 -1.76 1.86 -7.90
N CYS A 263 -1.58 0.58 -8.20
CA CYS A 263 -0.94 -0.37 -7.30
C CYS A 263 0.40 -0.91 -7.79
N HIS A 264 0.94 -0.37 -8.88
CA HIS A 264 2.32 -0.63 -9.25
C HIS A 264 3.26 0.29 -8.46
N ASP A 265 4.46 -0.20 -8.13
CA ASP A 265 5.53 0.57 -7.47
C ASP A 265 5.95 1.83 -8.27
N TRP A 266 5.59 1.88 -9.55
CA TRP A 266 5.88 2.98 -10.47
C TRP A 266 4.79 4.05 -10.51
N GLY A 267 3.65 3.85 -9.83
CA GLY A 267 2.57 4.84 -9.72
C GLY A 267 3.05 6.24 -9.31
N PRO A 268 3.88 6.39 -8.25
CA PRO A 268 4.44 7.69 -7.87
C PRO A 268 5.19 8.37 -9.03
N SER A 269 6.07 7.65 -9.70
CA SER A 269 6.87 8.22 -10.80
C SER A 269 6.08 8.39 -12.10
N ALA A 270 5.07 7.57 -12.39
CA ALA A 270 4.15 7.82 -13.48
C ALA A 270 3.42 9.16 -13.27
N SER A 271 2.97 9.43 -12.04
CA SER A 271 2.30 10.71 -11.72
C SER A 271 3.22 11.93 -11.83
N MET A 272 4.54 11.78 -11.60
CA MET A 272 5.53 12.87 -11.76
C MET A 272 5.64 13.40 -13.19
N ALA A 273 5.24 12.61 -14.19
CA ALA A 273 5.32 13.01 -15.59
C ALA A 273 4.49 14.27 -15.90
N ASN A 274 3.43 14.52 -15.12
CA ASN A 274 2.66 15.76 -15.20
C ASN A 274 2.66 16.48 -13.85
N ARG A 275 3.21 17.70 -13.82
CA ARG A 275 3.35 18.48 -12.58
C ARG A 275 2.03 18.71 -11.85
N LYS A 276 0.93 19.01 -12.55
CA LYS A 276 -0.38 19.25 -11.91
C LYS A 276 -0.98 17.96 -11.35
N LEU A 277 -0.80 16.84 -12.05
CA LEU A 277 -1.20 15.51 -11.55
C LEU A 277 -0.44 15.15 -10.26
N TYR A 278 0.88 15.40 -10.23
CA TYR A 278 1.70 15.11 -9.05
C TYR A 278 1.38 16.04 -7.87
N GLU A 279 1.36 17.35 -8.10
CA GLU A 279 1.26 18.38 -7.05
C GLU A 279 -0.17 18.57 -6.53
N ASN A 280 -1.19 18.54 -7.41
CA ASN A 280 -2.56 18.95 -7.06
C ASN A 280 -3.53 17.78 -6.94
N SER A 281 -3.45 16.80 -7.86
CA SER A 281 -4.42 15.70 -7.89
C SER A 281 -4.26 14.73 -6.73
N ILE A 282 -5.35 14.07 -6.36
CA ILE A 282 -5.37 13.01 -5.36
C ILE A 282 -4.77 11.76 -6.00
N ARG A 283 -3.65 11.26 -5.46
CA ARG A 283 -3.06 10.00 -5.95
C ARG A 283 -3.43 8.89 -4.99
N ALA A 284 -4.26 7.95 -5.43
CA ALA A 284 -4.53 6.73 -4.68
C ALA A 284 -3.47 5.69 -5.04
N LEU A 285 -2.58 5.37 -4.10
CA LEU A 285 -1.36 4.60 -4.37
C LEU A 285 -1.26 3.42 -3.41
N CYS A 286 -0.93 2.23 -3.92
CA CYS A 286 -0.47 1.14 -3.06
C CYS A 286 0.91 1.47 -2.47
N ASN A 287 1.88 1.92 -3.30
CA ASN A 287 3.17 2.44 -2.83
C ASN A 287 3.02 3.81 -2.12
N ALA A 288 2.51 3.80 -0.89
CA ALA A 288 2.29 4.99 -0.07
C ALA A 288 3.52 5.36 0.77
N ASN A 289 4.68 5.47 0.13
CA ASN A 289 5.94 5.80 0.78
C ASN A 289 6.16 7.31 0.88
N THR A 290 6.15 7.83 2.12
CA THR A 290 6.32 9.27 2.39
C THR A 290 7.70 9.81 2.04
N SER A 291 8.74 8.96 1.97
CA SER A 291 10.07 9.38 1.50
C SER A 291 10.18 9.44 -0.03
N GLU A 292 9.25 8.82 -0.77
CA GLU A 292 9.18 8.83 -2.23
C GLU A 292 8.12 9.81 -2.76
N GLY A 293 7.74 10.77 -1.91
CA GLY A 293 6.85 11.87 -2.29
C GLY A 293 5.36 11.58 -2.11
N PHE A 294 4.96 10.48 -1.44
CA PHE A 294 3.58 10.33 -0.98
C PHE A 294 3.25 11.38 0.09
N ASN A 295 2.15 12.11 -0.09
CA ASN A 295 1.71 13.15 0.83
C ASN A 295 0.39 12.74 1.49
N PRO A 296 0.37 12.30 2.76
CA PRO A 296 -0.84 11.83 3.44
C PRO A 296 -2.01 12.83 3.48
N ARG A 297 -1.72 14.13 3.39
CA ARG A 297 -2.74 15.20 3.37
C ARG A 297 -3.51 15.29 2.04
N LYS A 298 -2.92 14.81 0.94
CA LYS A 298 -3.42 14.93 -0.43
C LYS A 298 -3.67 13.58 -1.10
N ASP A 299 -2.82 12.60 -0.83
CA ASP A 299 -2.83 11.29 -1.46
C ASP A 299 -3.60 10.29 -0.59
N VAL A 300 -3.97 9.16 -1.18
CA VAL A 300 -4.73 8.08 -0.55
C VAL A 300 -3.86 6.82 -0.55
N SER A 301 -3.69 6.20 0.62
CA SER A 301 -3.02 4.91 0.72
C SER A 301 -4.03 3.79 0.46
N VAL A 302 -3.70 2.93 -0.50
CA VAL A 302 -4.56 1.86 -1.00
C VAL A 302 -3.95 0.51 -0.59
N PRO A 303 -4.75 -0.48 -0.14
CA PRO A 303 -4.21 -1.79 0.18
C PRO A 303 -3.85 -2.58 -1.08
N GLU A 304 -2.65 -3.17 -1.07
CA GLU A 304 -2.25 -4.16 -2.06
C GLU A 304 -2.94 -5.50 -1.72
N ILE A 305 -3.83 -5.98 -2.59
CA ILE A 305 -4.58 -7.22 -2.41
C ILE A 305 -4.15 -8.21 -3.48
N ASN A 306 -3.70 -9.37 -3.05
CA ASN A 306 -3.22 -10.42 -3.92
C ASN A 306 -4.27 -11.52 -4.08
N LEU A 307 -5.07 -11.44 -5.14
CA LEU A 307 -6.06 -12.48 -5.48
C LEU A 307 -5.56 -13.29 -6.69
N TYR A 308 -4.94 -14.45 -6.45
CA TYR A 308 -4.31 -15.27 -7.49
C TYR A 308 -5.21 -15.57 -8.69
N ASP A 309 -6.42 -16.06 -8.41
CA ASP A 309 -7.42 -16.40 -9.42
C ASP A 309 -8.55 -15.34 -9.50
N GLY A 310 -8.40 -14.23 -8.78
CA GLY A 310 -9.42 -13.19 -8.64
C GLY A 310 -10.34 -13.38 -7.43
N THR A 311 -10.14 -14.44 -6.64
CA THR A 311 -10.88 -14.71 -5.41
C THR A 311 -9.95 -14.82 -4.19
N ILE A 312 -10.52 -14.65 -3.00
CA ILE A 312 -9.82 -14.95 -1.74
C ILE A 312 -9.69 -16.47 -1.66
N PRO A 313 -8.51 -17.03 -1.30
CA PRO A 313 -8.36 -18.48 -1.12
C PRO A 313 -9.45 -19.06 -0.22
N ALA A 314 -10.01 -20.22 -0.59
CA ALA A 314 -11.17 -20.80 0.09
C ALA A 314 -10.94 -20.98 1.60
N GLU A 315 -9.73 -21.38 1.99
CA GLU A 315 -9.29 -21.56 3.37
C GLU A 315 -9.32 -20.25 4.17
N LEU A 316 -9.15 -19.11 3.49
CA LEU A 316 -9.12 -17.79 4.09
C LEU A 316 -10.47 -17.07 4.04
N GLN A 317 -11.44 -17.51 3.22
CA GLN A 317 -12.76 -16.88 3.11
C GLN A 317 -13.57 -16.98 4.41
N GLN A 318 -13.61 -18.18 5.00
CA GLN A 318 -14.21 -18.46 6.30
C GLN A 318 -13.17 -19.18 7.14
N PRO A 319 -12.23 -18.44 7.74
CA PRO A 319 -11.11 -19.06 8.43
C PRO A 319 -11.64 -19.87 9.60
N ALA A 320 -11.58 -21.20 9.50
CA ALA A 320 -11.73 -22.11 10.64
C ALA A 320 -10.45 -22.10 11.50
N ALA A 321 -9.87 -20.91 11.70
CA ALA A 321 -8.59 -20.77 12.35
C ALA A 321 -8.74 -21.16 13.83
N PRO A 322 -7.82 -21.96 14.38
CA PRO A 322 -7.84 -22.31 15.79
C PRO A 322 -7.95 -21.08 16.71
N GLY A 323 -8.40 -21.30 17.93
CA GLY A 323 -8.26 -20.30 19.00
C GLY A 323 -6.82 -19.79 19.07
N LEU A 324 -6.64 -18.51 19.44
CA LEU A 324 -5.35 -17.81 19.28
C LEU A 324 -4.18 -18.56 19.94
N PHE A 325 -4.42 -19.17 21.10
CA PHE A 325 -3.39 -19.91 21.85
C PHE A 325 -3.23 -21.36 21.39
N ALA A 326 -4.16 -21.88 20.58
CA ALA A 326 -4.02 -23.18 19.92
C ALA A 326 -3.20 -23.09 18.63
N ARG A 327 -2.83 -21.88 18.20
CA ARG A 327 -1.92 -21.66 17.06
C ARG A 327 -0.49 -22.03 17.48
N PRO A 328 0.14 -23.02 16.80
CA PRO A 328 1.45 -23.54 17.19
C PRO A 328 2.60 -22.56 16.91
N TYR A 329 2.45 -21.68 15.92
CA TYR A 329 3.52 -20.76 15.54
C TYR A 329 3.33 -19.39 16.19
N LEU A 330 4.41 -18.85 16.74
CA LEU A 330 4.47 -17.48 17.22
C LEU A 330 4.31 -16.51 16.04
N ALA A 331 5.14 -16.67 15.00
CA ALA A 331 5.10 -15.80 13.82
C ALA A 331 5.39 -16.55 12.52
N PHE A 332 4.89 -16.05 11.40
CA PHE A 332 5.18 -16.63 10.08
C PHE A 332 5.56 -15.58 9.04
N PHE A 333 6.47 -15.98 8.14
CA PHE A 333 6.77 -15.28 6.89
C PHE A 333 7.09 -16.27 5.77
N ALA A 334 6.59 -16.00 4.57
CA ALA A 334 7.17 -16.54 3.34
C ALA A 334 7.23 -15.46 2.26
N GLY A 335 8.40 -15.25 1.64
CA GLY A 335 8.57 -14.26 0.58
C GLY A 335 10.00 -14.10 0.05
N GLY A 336 10.11 -13.78 -1.24
CA GLY A 336 11.39 -13.56 -1.90
C GLY A 336 12.20 -12.38 -1.37
N ARG A 337 13.50 -12.37 -1.71
CA ARG A 337 14.50 -11.35 -1.33
C ARG A 337 14.31 -10.01 -2.04
N HIS A 338 13.14 -9.40 -1.90
CA HIS A 338 12.81 -8.09 -2.46
C HIS A 338 13.03 -6.99 -1.41
N GLY A 339 13.88 -6.00 -1.72
CA GLY A 339 14.21 -4.90 -0.79
C GLY A 339 15.12 -5.30 0.37
N ALA A 340 15.70 -4.30 1.03
CA ALA A 340 16.68 -4.49 2.10
C ALA A 340 16.08 -5.16 3.35
N ILE A 341 14.86 -4.78 3.73
CA ILE A 341 14.20 -5.28 4.95
C ILE A 341 13.95 -6.80 4.86
N ARG A 342 13.46 -7.31 3.72
CA ARG A 342 13.26 -8.78 3.55
C ARG A 342 14.56 -9.53 3.49
N GLN A 343 15.60 -8.96 2.89
CA GLN A 343 16.93 -9.58 2.90
C GLN A 343 17.44 -9.74 4.33
N GLU A 344 17.29 -8.71 5.16
CA GLU A 344 17.70 -8.75 6.56
C GLU A 344 16.85 -9.74 7.38
N LEU A 345 15.52 -9.73 7.22
CA LEU A 345 14.63 -10.69 7.88
C LEU A 345 15.02 -12.14 7.54
N LEU A 346 15.23 -12.44 6.25
CA LEU A 346 15.63 -13.78 5.80
C LEU A 346 17.02 -14.16 6.31
N ARG A 347 17.98 -13.21 6.33
CA ARG A 347 19.31 -13.44 6.87
C ARG A 347 19.25 -13.84 8.35
N LEU A 348 18.42 -13.16 9.13
CA LEU A 348 18.29 -13.34 10.57
C LEU A 348 17.47 -14.57 10.96
N TRP A 349 16.35 -14.84 10.29
CA TRP A 349 15.33 -15.77 10.81
C TRP A 349 15.05 -17.00 9.94
N LYS A 350 15.45 -17.03 8.66
CA LYS A 350 15.15 -18.15 7.75
C LYS A 350 15.71 -19.47 8.30
N GLY A 351 14.82 -20.41 8.60
CA GLY A 351 15.17 -21.76 9.09
C GLY A 351 15.87 -21.79 10.45
N ARG A 352 15.73 -20.75 11.28
CA ARG A 352 16.46 -20.65 12.55
C ARG A 352 15.63 -20.96 13.80
N ASP A 353 14.32 -20.77 13.75
CA ASP A 353 13.45 -20.94 14.91
C ASP A 353 12.18 -21.72 14.51
N PRO A 354 11.85 -22.83 15.19
CA PRO A 354 10.70 -23.66 14.86
C PRO A 354 9.34 -23.00 15.18
N GLU A 355 9.30 -22.04 16.12
CA GLU A 355 8.10 -21.27 16.45
C GLU A 355 7.91 -20.07 15.53
N MET A 356 8.96 -19.68 14.79
CA MET A 356 8.93 -18.62 13.79
C MET A 356 9.31 -19.14 12.39
N PRO A 357 8.46 -19.95 11.74
CA PRO A 357 8.69 -20.39 10.37
C PRO A 357 8.86 -19.20 9.40
N VAL A 358 10.10 -19.05 8.91
CA VAL A 358 10.48 -18.03 7.94
C VAL A 358 11.06 -18.71 6.69
N PHE A 359 10.40 -18.48 5.56
CA PHE A 359 10.75 -19.06 4.26
C PHE A 359 10.99 -17.98 3.21
N GLU A 360 11.82 -18.30 2.22
CA GLU A 360 11.94 -17.47 1.03
C GLU A 360 10.84 -17.83 0.01
N TYR A 361 10.74 -19.11 -0.33
CA TYR A 361 9.68 -19.66 -1.17
C TYR A 361 9.18 -20.96 -0.56
N LEU A 362 7.86 -21.15 -0.54
CA LEU A 362 7.21 -22.41 -0.18
C LEU A 362 6.93 -23.25 -1.44
N PRO A 363 6.89 -24.59 -1.33
CA PRO A 363 6.33 -25.45 -2.36
C PRO A 363 4.91 -25.00 -2.73
N GLY A 364 4.57 -24.96 -4.03
CA GLY A 364 3.28 -24.43 -4.50
C GLY A 364 3.17 -22.89 -4.46
N GLY A 365 4.21 -22.19 -3.99
CA GLY A 365 4.25 -20.74 -3.93
C GLY A 365 3.25 -20.14 -2.94
N ARG A 366 3.05 -18.83 -3.03
CA ARG A 366 2.18 -18.06 -2.12
C ARG A 366 0.67 -18.31 -2.33
N GLY A 367 0.28 -18.89 -3.47
CA GLY A 367 -1.12 -19.30 -3.72
C GLY A 367 -1.42 -20.74 -3.28
N GLY A 368 -0.42 -21.46 -2.75
CA GLY A 368 -0.54 -22.84 -2.32
C GLY A 368 -1.18 -22.99 -0.93
N LYS A 369 -1.73 -24.18 -0.67
CA LYS A 369 -2.36 -24.54 0.62
C LYS A 369 -1.43 -24.39 1.81
N ASP A 370 -0.14 -24.70 1.63
CA ASP A 370 0.86 -24.57 2.69
C ASP A 370 0.95 -23.14 3.21
N TYR A 371 0.93 -22.15 2.31
CA TYR A 371 1.00 -20.74 2.68
C TYR A 371 -0.22 -20.31 3.54
N SER A 372 -1.43 -20.59 3.06
CA SER A 372 -2.66 -20.31 3.79
C SER A 372 -2.71 -21.02 5.14
N ASN A 373 -2.22 -22.27 5.20
CA ASN A 373 -2.17 -23.04 6.45
C ASN A 373 -1.22 -22.40 7.47
N TYR A 374 -0.01 -22.00 7.07
CA TYR A 374 0.90 -21.29 7.98
C TYR A 374 0.31 -19.97 8.49
N LEU A 375 -0.37 -19.19 7.63
CA LEU A 375 -1.06 -17.98 8.06
C LEU A 375 -2.12 -18.27 9.14
N LEU A 376 -2.96 -19.29 8.92
CA LEU A 376 -4.02 -19.69 9.85
C LEU A 376 -3.49 -20.24 11.18
N GLN A 377 -2.29 -20.84 11.16
CA GLN A 377 -1.62 -21.46 12.31
C GLN A 377 -0.67 -20.52 13.06
N SER A 378 -0.56 -19.24 12.66
CA SER A 378 0.38 -18.30 13.27
C SER A 378 -0.32 -17.21 14.07
N ARG A 379 0.21 -16.83 15.24
CA ARG A 379 -0.35 -15.74 16.06
C ARG A 379 -0.07 -14.38 15.40
N PHE A 380 1.14 -14.21 14.92
CA PHE A 380 1.63 -13.03 14.21
C PHE A 380 2.02 -13.36 12.77
N CYS A 381 1.82 -12.42 11.85
CA CYS A 381 2.20 -12.58 10.45
C CYS A 381 3.10 -11.43 10.04
N LEU A 382 4.36 -11.74 9.69
CA LEU A 382 5.36 -10.73 9.38
C LEU A 382 5.06 -10.10 8.02
N CYS A 383 4.99 -8.78 8.01
CA CYS A 383 4.67 -7.97 6.84
C CYS A 383 5.81 -6.99 6.51
N PRO A 384 7.03 -7.47 6.22
CA PRO A 384 8.13 -6.61 5.81
C PRO A 384 7.89 -6.00 4.43
N SER A 385 8.20 -4.71 4.29
CA SER A 385 8.22 -4.02 2.99
C SER A 385 9.23 -4.64 2.03
N GLY A 386 8.92 -4.55 0.74
CA GLY A 386 9.74 -5.07 -0.36
C GLY A 386 10.58 -3.98 -1.00
N TYR A 387 10.60 -3.96 -2.34
CA TYR A 387 11.10 -2.80 -3.09
C TYR A 387 10.19 -1.57 -2.90
N GLU A 388 8.88 -1.81 -2.80
CA GLU A 388 7.91 -0.82 -2.34
C GLU A 388 7.49 -1.09 -0.89
N VAL A 389 6.87 -0.08 -0.27
CA VAL A 389 6.42 -0.19 1.12
C VAL A 389 5.21 -1.11 1.28
N ALA A 390 4.37 -1.23 0.25
CA ALA A 390 3.21 -2.12 0.26
C ALA A 390 3.61 -3.60 0.27
N SER A 391 2.74 -4.42 0.85
CA SER A 391 2.90 -5.86 0.87
C SER A 391 1.52 -6.49 0.96
N PRO A 392 1.22 -7.51 0.13
CA PRO A 392 -0.09 -8.14 0.16
C PRO A 392 -0.29 -8.96 1.44
N ARG A 393 0.82 -9.27 2.13
CA ARG A 393 0.86 -9.98 3.40
C ARG A 393 0.05 -9.28 4.48
N VAL A 394 -0.04 -7.96 4.42
CA VAL A 394 -0.87 -7.19 5.35
C VAL A 394 -2.31 -7.66 5.25
N VAL A 395 -2.86 -7.75 4.04
CA VAL A 395 -4.25 -8.16 3.82
C VAL A 395 -4.43 -9.68 4.01
N GLU A 396 -3.47 -10.48 3.54
CA GLU A 396 -3.49 -11.93 3.76
C GLU A 396 -3.51 -12.29 5.27
N ALA A 397 -2.78 -11.55 6.10
CA ALA A 397 -2.83 -11.68 7.56
C ALA A 397 -4.21 -11.35 8.13
N LEU A 398 -4.86 -10.29 7.64
CA LEU A 398 -6.22 -9.93 8.05
C LEU A 398 -7.23 -11.03 7.70
N TYR A 399 -7.10 -11.66 6.53
CA TYR A 399 -7.95 -12.78 6.13
C TYR A 399 -7.74 -14.03 6.99
N ALA A 400 -6.52 -14.25 7.48
CA ALA A 400 -6.20 -15.39 8.36
C ALA A 400 -6.48 -15.12 9.86
N GLU A 401 -7.01 -13.95 10.21
CA GLU A 401 -7.09 -13.48 11.60
C GLU A 401 -5.75 -13.54 12.34
N CYS A 402 -4.66 -13.31 11.60
CA CYS A 402 -3.30 -13.30 12.09
C CYS A 402 -2.89 -11.85 12.33
N VAL A 403 -2.34 -11.53 13.51
CA VAL A 403 -2.00 -10.13 13.82
C VAL A 403 -0.82 -9.69 12.94
N PRO A 404 -0.99 -8.73 12.02
CA PRO A 404 0.09 -8.28 11.16
C PRO A 404 1.19 -7.60 11.96
N VAL A 405 2.44 -7.94 11.64
CA VAL A 405 3.65 -7.29 12.16
C VAL A 405 4.25 -6.45 11.05
N ILE A 406 4.06 -5.13 11.12
CA ILE A 406 4.54 -4.18 10.12
C ILE A 406 6.02 -3.91 10.36
N VAL A 407 6.86 -4.25 9.38
CA VAL A 407 8.29 -3.91 9.39
C VAL A 407 8.56 -3.07 8.14
N SER A 408 8.54 -1.76 8.32
CA SER A 408 8.57 -0.81 7.22
C SER A 408 9.09 0.54 7.66
N GLU A 409 9.70 1.27 6.74
CA GLU A 409 10.08 2.67 6.92
C GLU A 409 9.15 3.55 6.07
N SER A 410 8.70 4.67 6.64
CA SER A 410 7.97 5.71 5.90
C SER A 410 6.65 5.29 5.23
N TYR A 411 6.10 4.12 5.56
CA TYR A 411 4.83 3.64 5.01
C TYR A 411 3.62 4.28 5.69
N PHE A 412 2.80 4.99 4.92
CA PHE A 412 1.48 5.39 5.37
C PHE A 412 0.47 4.27 5.13
N LEU A 413 0.11 3.53 6.18
CA LEU A 413 -0.72 2.33 6.06
C LEU A 413 -2.13 2.66 5.50
N PRO A 414 -2.77 1.72 4.77
CA PRO A 414 -4.08 1.94 4.18
C PRO A 414 -5.14 2.36 5.21
N PHE A 415 -5.99 3.31 4.82
CA PHE A 415 -7.09 3.82 5.65
C PHE A 415 -6.67 4.41 7.00
N SER A 416 -5.40 4.81 7.18
CA SER A 416 -4.90 5.37 8.44
C SER A 416 -5.60 6.67 8.88
N ASP A 417 -6.34 7.35 8.00
CA ASP A 417 -7.18 8.49 8.38
C ASP A 417 -8.33 8.10 9.32
N VAL A 418 -8.79 6.86 9.22
CA VAL A 418 -9.97 6.35 9.95
C VAL A 418 -9.64 5.18 10.86
N LEU A 419 -8.68 4.31 10.51
CA LEU A 419 -8.28 3.15 11.29
C LEU A 419 -7.12 3.45 12.25
N ARG A 420 -7.16 2.84 13.44
CA ARG A 420 -6.10 2.81 14.44
C ARG A 420 -5.33 1.50 14.31
N TRP A 421 -4.30 1.50 13.48
CA TRP A 421 -3.49 0.30 13.21
C TRP A 421 -2.89 -0.31 14.49
N GLU A 422 -2.62 0.50 15.51
CA GLU A 422 -2.06 0.06 16.79
C GLU A 422 -3.02 -0.86 17.59
N GLU A 423 -4.30 -0.86 17.24
CA GLU A 423 -5.33 -1.71 17.86
C GLU A 423 -5.43 -3.10 17.24
N PHE A 424 -4.80 -3.35 16.10
CA PHE A 424 -4.88 -4.63 15.39
C PHE A 424 -3.58 -5.04 14.69
N SER A 425 -2.48 -4.36 14.95
CA SER A 425 -1.16 -4.69 14.40
C SER A 425 -0.05 -4.39 15.41
N VAL A 426 1.11 -5.00 15.19
CA VAL A 426 2.35 -4.64 15.87
C VAL A 426 3.26 -3.99 14.84
N ALA A 427 3.89 -2.88 15.15
CA ALA A 427 4.92 -2.30 14.29
C ALA A 427 6.29 -2.47 14.96
N VAL A 428 7.27 -2.90 14.17
CA VAL A 428 8.63 -3.22 14.60
C VAL A 428 9.60 -2.45 13.72
N LEU A 429 10.55 -1.76 14.34
CA LEU A 429 11.59 -1.03 13.63
C LEU A 429 12.55 -2.00 12.94
N VAL A 430 13.17 -1.58 11.83
CA VAL A 430 14.05 -2.44 11.04
C VAL A 430 15.27 -2.89 11.86
N GLU A 431 15.83 -1.98 12.65
CA GLU A 431 16.95 -2.20 13.57
C GLU A 431 16.61 -3.16 14.72
N GLU A 432 15.33 -3.37 15.02
CA GLU A 432 14.86 -4.28 16.07
C GLU A 432 14.58 -5.70 15.56
N LEU A 433 14.75 -5.97 14.27
CA LEU A 433 14.61 -7.31 13.68
C LEU A 433 15.43 -8.40 14.41
N PRO A 434 16.66 -8.15 14.93
CA PRO A 434 17.38 -9.16 15.70
C PRO A 434 16.67 -9.57 17.01
N ARG A 435 15.79 -8.73 17.55
CA ARG A 435 15.01 -8.96 18.78
C ARG A 435 13.54 -9.28 18.50
N LEU A 436 13.22 -9.62 17.26
CA LEU A 436 11.83 -9.81 16.81
C LEU A 436 11.06 -10.81 17.69
N LYS A 437 11.67 -11.96 18.04
CA LYS A 437 11.04 -12.95 18.93
C LYS A 437 10.68 -12.34 20.30
N ASP A 438 11.66 -11.73 20.97
CA ASP A 438 11.47 -11.08 22.28
C ASP A 438 10.33 -10.06 22.26
N ILE A 439 10.24 -9.26 21.18
CA ILE A 439 9.22 -8.23 21.03
C ILE A 439 7.83 -8.85 20.92
N LEU A 440 7.68 -9.93 20.15
CA LEU A 440 6.41 -10.61 19.95
C LEU A 440 5.96 -11.39 21.19
N GLU A 441 6.91 -12.03 21.90
CA GLU A 441 6.64 -12.73 23.16
C GLU A 441 6.27 -11.76 24.30
N ALA A 442 6.82 -10.54 24.27
CA ALA A 442 6.48 -9.50 25.25
C ALA A 442 5.06 -8.95 25.08
N VAL A 443 4.33 -9.27 24.00
CA VAL A 443 2.94 -8.84 23.83
C VAL A 443 2.03 -9.63 24.79
N PRO A 444 1.36 -8.97 25.76
CA PRO A 444 0.55 -9.69 26.73
C PRO A 444 -0.61 -10.47 26.06
N PRO A 445 -0.96 -11.67 26.54
CA PRO A 445 -2.05 -12.47 26.00
C PRO A 445 -3.37 -11.70 25.82
N SER A 446 -3.73 -10.85 26.80
CA SER A 446 -4.92 -10.00 26.73
C SER A 446 -4.87 -8.96 25.61
N LYS A 447 -3.68 -8.42 25.32
CA LYS A 447 -3.49 -7.44 24.24
C LYS A 447 -3.58 -8.15 22.89
N LEU A 448 -2.96 -9.32 22.76
CA LEU A 448 -3.02 -10.13 21.55
C LEU A 448 -4.45 -10.56 21.21
N MET A 449 -5.25 -10.96 22.20
CA MET A 449 -6.68 -11.24 22.00
C MET A 449 -7.44 -10.02 21.46
N ARG A 450 -7.26 -8.83 22.06
CA ARG A 450 -7.88 -7.60 21.56
C ARG A 450 -7.43 -7.26 20.14
N MET A 451 -6.16 -7.45 19.82
CA MET A 451 -5.64 -7.24 18.48
C MET A 451 -6.28 -8.17 17.46
N ARG A 452 -6.48 -9.45 17.79
CA ARG A 452 -7.20 -10.39 16.92
C ARG A 452 -8.65 -9.98 16.69
N GLU A 453 -9.36 -9.51 17.71
CA GLU A 453 -10.71 -8.96 17.53
C GLU A 453 -10.71 -7.69 16.67
N GLY A 454 -9.68 -6.86 16.81
CA GLY A 454 -9.43 -5.73 15.92
C GLY A 454 -9.23 -6.18 14.46
N VAL A 455 -8.41 -7.21 14.22
CA VAL A 455 -8.19 -7.80 12.89
C VAL A 455 -9.50 -8.28 12.27
N LYS A 456 -10.32 -9.04 13.03
CA LYS A 456 -11.64 -9.50 12.58
C LYS A 456 -12.55 -8.33 12.21
N ALA A 457 -12.56 -7.29 13.04
CA ALA A 457 -13.41 -6.12 12.83
C ALA A 457 -13.05 -5.37 11.54
N VAL A 458 -11.75 -5.12 11.31
CA VAL A 458 -11.29 -4.34 10.15
C VAL A 458 -11.30 -5.13 8.85
N ARG A 459 -11.26 -6.47 8.90
CA ARG A 459 -11.23 -7.35 7.73
C ARG A 459 -12.23 -6.94 6.63
N ARG A 460 -13.45 -6.55 7.01
CA ARG A 460 -14.50 -6.13 6.06
C ARG A 460 -14.04 -4.99 5.13
N HIS A 461 -13.18 -4.10 5.60
CA HIS A 461 -12.66 -2.94 4.86
C HIS A 461 -11.58 -3.29 3.84
N PHE A 462 -11.12 -4.54 3.83
CA PHE A 462 -10.05 -5.01 2.94
C PHE A 462 -10.52 -6.11 1.98
N VAL A 463 -11.83 -6.34 1.87
CA VAL A 463 -12.43 -7.35 0.98
C VAL A 463 -13.06 -6.66 -0.23
N PHE A 464 -12.84 -7.20 -1.43
CA PHE A 464 -13.65 -6.88 -2.60
C PHE A 464 -14.90 -7.76 -2.64
N ASN A 465 -16.07 -7.14 -2.79
CA ASN A 465 -17.31 -7.86 -3.08
C ASN A 465 -17.74 -7.61 -4.53
N SER A 466 -18.57 -8.50 -5.08
CA SER A 466 -19.25 -8.27 -6.36
C SER A 466 -20.72 -8.69 -6.19
N PRO A 467 -21.68 -7.75 -6.22
CA PRO A 467 -21.47 -6.29 -6.26
C PRO A 467 -20.76 -5.75 -5.01
N ALA A 468 -20.13 -4.58 -5.13
CA ALA A 468 -19.51 -3.90 -4.00
C ALA A 468 -20.50 -3.70 -2.84
N LYS A 469 -20.03 -3.94 -1.60
CA LYS A 469 -20.83 -3.83 -0.37
C LYS A 469 -20.40 -2.64 0.45
N ARG A 470 -21.33 -2.15 1.27
CA ARG A 470 -21.08 -1.05 2.19
C ARG A 470 -19.85 -1.35 3.07
N PHE A 471 -18.98 -0.35 3.22
CA PHE A 471 -17.72 -0.42 3.96
C PHE A 471 -16.67 -1.41 3.44
N ASP A 472 -16.85 -1.99 2.25
CA ASP A 472 -15.83 -2.83 1.63
C ASP A 472 -14.66 -2.01 1.07
N VAL A 473 -13.64 -2.67 0.54
CA VAL A 473 -12.41 -1.98 0.11
C VAL A 473 -12.66 -0.92 -0.97
N PHE A 474 -13.61 -1.17 -1.89
CA PHE A 474 -13.97 -0.22 -2.93
C PHE A 474 -14.56 1.07 -2.33
N HIS A 475 -15.52 0.92 -1.41
CA HIS A 475 -16.12 2.06 -0.72
C HIS A 475 -15.14 2.78 0.22
N MET A 476 -14.22 2.05 0.86
CA MET A 476 -13.21 2.65 1.74
C MET A 476 -12.15 3.44 0.96
N ILE A 477 -11.79 3.01 -0.26
CA ILE A 477 -10.96 3.81 -1.18
C ILE A 477 -11.70 5.09 -1.58
N LEU A 478 -12.96 4.99 -2.00
CA LEU A 478 -13.79 6.17 -2.34
C LEU A 478 -13.99 7.10 -1.14
N HIS A 479 -14.13 6.56 0.07
CA HIS A 479 -14.21 7.35 1.30
C HIS A 479 -12.92 8.11 1.55
N SER A 480 -11.77 7.48 1.31
CA SER A 480 -10.49 8.15 1.42
C SER A 480 -10.36 9.29 0.40
N VAL A 481 -10.79 9.10 -0.85
CA VAL A 481 -10.87 10.16 -1.87
C VAL A 481 -11.84 11.28 -1.45
N TRP A 482 -13.00 10.92 -0.90
CA TRP A 482 -13.99 11.87 -0.37
C TRP A 482 -13.41 12.76 0.73
N LEU A 483 -12.64 12.21 1.67
CA LEU A 483 -11.95 12.99 2.70
C LEU A 483 -11.00 14.03 2.09
N ARG A 484 -10.25 13.68 1.03
CA ARG A 484 -9.37 14.62 0.34
C ARG A 484 -10.17 15.70 -0.37
N ARG A 485 -11.28 15.33 -1.01
CA ARG A 485 -12.18 16.29 -1.66
C ARG A 485 -12.80 17.27 -0.66
N LEU A 486 -13.15 16.81 0.54
CA LEU A 486 -13.59 17.65 1.65
C LEU A 486 -12.48 18.61 2.14
N ASN A 487 -11.19 18.32 1.95
CA ASN A 487 -10.11 19.20 2.39
C ASN A 487 -9.77 20.32 1.39
N VAL A 488 -10.29 20.25 0.16
CA VAL A 488 -10.05 21.23 -0.90
C VAL A 488 -11.31 22.10 -1.13
N LYS A 489 -11.12 23.41 -1.32
CA LYS A 489 -12.17 24.34 -1.76
C LYS A 489 -11.81 24.83 -3.16
N ILE A 490 -12.68 24.60 -4.13
CA ILE A 490 -12.52 25.07 -5.51
C ILE A 490 -13.47 26.26 -5.68
N LEU A 491 -12.92 27.47 -5.77
CA LEU A 491 -13.68 28.74 -5.81
C LEU A 491 -13.45 29.50 -7.11
#